data_AF-A0A3B0XPP2-F1
#
_entry.id   AF-A0A3B0XPP2-F1
#
_cell.length_a   1.000
_cell.length_b   1.000
_cell.length_c   1.000
_cell.angle_alpha   90.00
_cell.angle_beta   90.00
_cell.angle_gamma   90.00
#
_symmetry.space_group_name_H-M   'P 1'
#
loop_
_entity.id
_entity.type
_entity.pdbx_description
1 polymer ?
#
loop_
_entity_poly.entity_id
_entity_poly.type
_entity_poly.pdbx_seq_one_letter_code
_entity_poly.pdbx_strand_id
1 'polypeptide(L)' 'MSDEPVSAILMKATEDESSVQIKADIFYTGIIAGCSCADDPGPSDTQQEHCQLLFIIDKQTAETDIRII' A
#
# COMPACT_ATOMS: atom_id res chain seq x y z
N MET A 1 -8.52 -9.21 6.42
CA MET A 1 -7.76 -8.83 5.21
C MET A 1 -8.19 -9.78 4.12
N SER A 2 -8.38 -9.29 2.90
CA SER A 2 -8.62 -10.13 1.73
C SER A 2 -7.41 -11.05 1.50
N ASP A 3 -7.62 -12.23 0.92
CA ASP A 3 -6.53 -13.10 0.43
C ASP A 3 -5.90 -12.57 -0.88
N GLU A 4 -6.42 -11.46 -1.42
CA GLU A 4 -5.85 -10.81 -2.60
C GLU A 4 -4.46 -10.20 -2.29
N PRO A 5 -3.50 -10.34 -3.21
CA PRO A 5 -2.13 -9.91 -2.99
C PRO A 5 -2.02 -8.38 -2.93
N VAL A 6 -1.24 -7.87 -1.98
CA VAL A 6 -0.77 -6.48 -2.02
C VAL A 6 0.23 -6.34 -3.17
N SER A 7 0.06 -5.33 -4.00
CA SER A 7 0.98 -5.03 -5.10
C SER A 7 1.46 -3.58 -5.04
N ALA A 8 2.62 -3.31 -5.63
CA ALA A 8 3.23 -1.99 -5.63
C ALA A 8 3.69 -1.59 -7.03
N ILE A 9 3.51 -0.32 -7.38
CA ILE A 9 4.05 0.29 -8.60
C ILE A 9 5.06 1.37 -8.20
N LEU A 10 6.29 1.26 -8.72
CA LEU A 10 7.32 2.29 -8.54
C LEU A 10 6.95 3.53 -9.35
N MET A 11 6.67 4.64 -8.65
CA MET A 11 6.31 5.92 -9.27
C MET A 11 7.55 6.77 -9.52
N LYS A 12 8.45 6.81 -8.55
CA LYS A 12 9.69 7.58 -8.65
C LYS A 12 10.74 6.99 -7.72
N ALA A 13 11.98 6.93 -8.18
CA ALA A 13 13.14 6.76 -7.33
C ALA A 13 14.07 7.96 -7.54
N THR A 14 14.52 8.56 -6.45
CA THR A 14 15.57 9.59 -6.45
C THR A 14 16.58 9.25 -5.39
N GLU A 15 17.83 9.58 -5.64
CA GLU A 15 18.94 9.30 -4.73
C GLU A 15 19.74 10.58 -4.52
N ASP A 16 20.18 10.77 -3.28
CA ASP A 16 21.20 11.75 -2.91
C ASP A 16 22.39 11.05 -2.25
N GLU A 17 23.34 11.82 -1.72
CA GLU A 17 24.54 11.27 -1.09
C GLU A 17 24.22 10.39 0.12
N SER A 18 23.19 10.76 0.88
CA SER A 18 22.82 10.15 2.16
C SER A 18 21.65 9.17 2.07
N SER A 19 20.74 9.34 1.11
CA SER A 19 19.48 8.61 1.08
C SER A 19 19.00 8.19 -0.30
N VAL A 20 18.17 7.14 -0.33
CA VAL A 20 17.34 6.76 -1.48
C VAL A 20 15.88 7.02 -1.12
N GLN A 21 15.20 7.83 -1.94
CA GLN A 21 13.79 8.16 -1.80
C GLN A 21 12.97 7.46 -2.87
N ILE A 22 12.01 6.63 -2.45
CA ILE A 22 11.14 5.85 -3.33
C ILE A 22 9.69 6.27 -3.09
N LYS A 23 9.02 6.70 -4.15
CA LYS A 23 7.57 6.89 -4.18
C LYS A 23 6.95 5.68 -4.86
N ALA A 24 5.98 5.04 -4.22
CA ALA A 24 5.26 3.91 -4.77
C ALA A 24 3.77 3.99 -4.46
N ASP A 25 2.96 3.57 -5.43
CA ASP A 25 1.53 3.33 -5.20
C ASP A 25 1.36 1.88 -4.73
N ILE A 26 0.66 1.69 -3.62
CA ILE A 26 0.36 0.40 -3.01
C ILE A 26 -1.11 0.09 -3.24
N PHE A 27 -1.39 -1.02 -3.91
CA PHE A 27 -2.73 -1.52 -4.18
C PHE A 27 -3.02 -2.70 -3.26
N TYR A 28 -4.16 -2.66 -2.60
CA TYR A 28 -4.60 -3.69 -1.65
C TYR A 28 -6.11 -3.79 -1.68
N THR A 29 -6.64 -4.88 -1.13
CA THR A 29 -8.08 -5.12 -1.10
C THR A 29 -8.59 -5.07 0.32
N GLY A 30 -9.37 -4.03 0.60
CA GLY A 30 -10.14 -3.90 1.83
C GLY A 30 -11.32 -4.87 1.84
N ILE A 31 -11.71 -5.32 3.03
CA ILE A 31 -12.98 -6.00 3.23
C ILE A 31 -13.85 -5.04 4.01
N ILE A 32 -14.96 -4.59 3.43
CA ILE A 32 -15.99 -3.89 4.20
C ILE A 32 -16.92 -4.98 4.72
N ALA A 33 -16.86 -5.29 6.01
CA ALA A 33 -17.83 -6.21 6.59
C ALA A 33 -19.22 -5.54 6.58
N GLY A 34 -20.04 -5.88 5.57
CA GLY A 34 -21.43 -5.48 5.49
C GLY A 34 -22.18 -5.89 6.75
N CYS A 35 -22.98 -4.97 7.30
CA CYS A 35 -23.87 -5.23 8.43
C CYS A 35 -24.69 -6.50 8.13
N SER A 36 -24.71 -7.44 9.09
CA SER A 36 -25.30 -8.78 9.04
C SER A 36 -26.84 -8.80 8.84
N CYS A 37 -27.36 -8.17 7.79
CA CYS A 37 -28.79 -8.04 7.52
C CYS A 37 -29.18 -8.13 6.03
N ALA A 38 -28.46 -8.89 5.19
CA ALA A 38 -28.96 -9.22 3.85
C ALA A 38 -28.47 -10.59 3.36
N ASP A 39 -29.44 -11.47 3.12
CA ASP A 39 -29.37 -12.85 2.58
C ASP A 39 -29.03 -12.88 1.06
N ASP A 40 -28.21 -11.94 0.57
CA ASP A 40 -27.93 -11.77 -0.87
C ASP A 40 -26.54 -12.37 -1.22
N PRO A 41 -26.43 -13.38 -2.10
CA PRO A 41 -25.18 -14.02 -2.50
C PRO A 41 -24.36 -13.17 -3.48
N GLY A 42 -24.24 -11.86 -3.21
CA GLY A 42 -23.33 -10.97 -3.93
C GLY A 42 -21.87 -11.39 -3.71
N PRO A 43 -20.96 -11.11 -4.67
CA PRO A 43 -19.54 -11.35 -4.45
C PRO A 43 -19.11 -10.63 -3.17
N SER A 44 -18.31 -11.30 -2.35
CA SER A 44 -17.75 -10.79 -1.09
C SER A 44 -17.45 -9.28 -1.17
N ASP A 45 -17.85 -8.51 -0.15
CA ASP A 45 -17.67 -7.05 -0.03
C ASP A 45 -16.18 -6.62 0.00
N THR A 46 -15.44 -6.95 -1.05
CA THR A 46 -14.04 -6.58 -1.25
C THR A 46 -13.99 -5.33 -2.08
N GLN A 47 -13.22 -4.34 -1.62
CA GLN A 47 -13.02 -3.08 -2.33
C GLN A 47 -11.54 -2.92 -2.65
N GLN A 48 -11.25 -2.65 -3.93
CA GLN A 48 -9.89 -2.33 -4.35
C GLN A 48 -9.54 -0.93 -3.85
N GLU A 49 -8.51 -0.87 -3.04
CA GLU A 49 -8.01 0.34 -2.40
C GLU A 49 -6.56 0.60 -2.83
N HIS A 50 -6.14 1.86 -2.72
CA HIS A 50 -4.73 2.20 -2.91
C HIS A 50 -4.31 3.36 -2.01
N CYS A 51 -3.03 3.40 -1.69
CA CYS A 51 -2.39 4.56 -1.05
C CYS A 51 -0.99 4.79 -1.64
N GLN A 52 -0.48 6.00 -1.50
CA GLN A 52 0.88 6.31 -1.91
C GLN A 52 1.81 6.33 -0.70
N LEU A 53 2.95 5.66 -0.83
CA LEU A 53 4.00 5.63 0.18
C LEU A 53 5.27 6.30 -0.30
N LEU A 54 5.91 7.03 0.59
CA LEU A 54 7.29 7.49 0.48
C LEU A 54 8.17 6.66 1.41
N PHE A 55 9.18 6.01 0.84
CA PHE A 55 10.25 5.34 1.57
C PHE A 55 11.51 6.20 1.48
N ILE A 56 12.17 6.45 2.61
CA ILE A 56 13.44 7.16 2.69
C ILE A 56 14.43 6.21 3.35
N ILE A 57 15.39 5.71 2.58
CA ILE A 57 16.36 4.71 3.03
C ILE A 57 17.70 5.42 3.24
N ASP A 58 18.21 5.42 4.48
CA ASP A 58 19.56 5.87 4.77
C ASP A 58 20.59 4.90 4.17
N LYS A 59 21.55 5.41 3.40
CA LYS A 59 22.53 4.59 2.66
C LYS A 59 23.65 4.03 3.53
N GLN A 60 23.86 4.57 4.73
CA GLN A 60 24.89 4.11 5.65
C GLN A 60 24.35 3.05 6.61
N THR A 61 23.11 3.23 7.08
CA THR A 61 22.51 2.38 8.12
C THR A 61 21.45 1.42 7.58
N ALA A 62 20.93 1.66 6.37
CA ALA A 62 19.74 1.01 5.81
C ALA A 62 18.44 1.26 6.60
N GLU A 63 18.46 2.16 7.59
CA GLU A 63 17.24 2.58 8.28
C GLU A 63 16.26 3.20 7.28
N THR A 64 14.99 2.79 7.36
CA THR A 64 13.98 3.18 6.38
C THR A 64 12.82 3.87 7.06
N ASP A 65 12.65 5.15 6.76
CA ASP A 65 11.47 5.91 7.15
C ASP A 65 10.37 5.75 6.09
N ILE A 66 9.16 5.39 6.55
CA ILE A 66 8.00 5.18 5.68
C ILE A 66 6.91 6.17 6.06
N ARG A 67 6.32 6.86 5.08
CA ARG A 67 5.22 7.81 5.26
C ARG A 67 4.16 7.63 4.18
N ILE A 68 2.90 7.87 4.53
CA ILE A 68 1.81 8.03 3.55
C ILE A 68 1.88 9.47 3.02
N ILE A 69 1.73 9.67 1.71
CA ILE A 69 1.77 10.98 1.04
C ILE A 69 0.56 11.23 0.15
#